data_AF-A0A3M1I2Z4-F1
#
_entry.id   AF-A0A3M1I2Z4-F1
#
_cell.length_a   1.000
_cell.length_b   1.000
_cell.length_c   1.000
_cell.angle_alpha   90.00
_cell.angle_beta   90.00
_cell.angle_gamma   90.00
#
_symmetry.space_group_name_H-M   'P 1'
#
loop_
_entity.id
_entity.type
_entity.pdbx_description
1 polymer ?
#
loop_
_entity_poly.entity_id
_entity_poly.type
_entity_poly.pdbx_seq_one_letter_code
_entity_poly.pdbx_strand_id
1 'polypeptide(L)' 'SRHWDRDRYWTDADEVAASRDALARLVTGLLLRCRERLYLGLSPLSAGGFEQRGALLKAFYRVAQER' A
#
# COMPACT_ATOMS: atom_id res chain seq x y z
N SER A 1 5.82 13.73 -1.79
CA SER A 1 6.32 14.08 -0.45
C SER A 1 6.57 15.59 -0.39
N ARG A 2 5.71 16.35 0.29
CA ARG A 2 5.89 17.81 0.45
C ARG A 2 6.51 18.21 1.80
N HIS A 3 6.63 17.26 2.72
CA HIS A 3 7.10 17.45 4.09
C HIS A 3 8.39 16.68 4.38
N TRP A 4 9.14 16.27 3.35
CA TRP A 4 10.42 15.59 3.57
C TRP A 4 11.47 16.61 4.00
N ASP A 5 12.22 16.27 5.03
CA ASP A 5 13.34 17.06 5.51
C ASP A 5 14.48 17.02 4.47
N ARG A 6 14.84 18.19 3.91
CA ARG A 6 15.83 18.27 2.84
C ARG A 6 17.24 17.90 3.31
N ASP A 7 17.50 18.01 4.61
CA ASP A 7 18.80 17.69 5.21
C ASP A 7 18.93 16.21 5.57
N ARG A 8 17.85 15.43 5.36
CA ARG A 8 17.82 13.98 5.60
C ARG A 8 17.89 13.21 4.29
N TYR A 9 18.80 12.26 4.22
CA TYR A 9 18.86 11.29 3.12
C TYR A 9 17.67 10.33 3.16
N TRP A 10 17.05 10.12 2.00
CA TRP A 10 16.03 9.09 1.80
C TRP A 10 16.68 7.72 1.82
N THR A 11 16.17 6.83 2.67
CA THR A 11 16.66 5.45 2.79
C THR A 11 15.66 4.44 2.23
N ASP A 12 16.09 3.21 2.00
CA ASP A 12 15.18 2.12 1.62
C ASP A 12 14.06 1.90 2.64
N ALA A 13 14.35 2.14 3.93
CA ALA A 13 13.34 2.06 4.98
C ALA A 13 12.26 3.14 4.81
N ASP A 14 12.65 4.35 4.38
CA ASP A 14 11.72 5.44 4.09
C ASP A 14 10.87 5.13 2.86
N GLU A 15 11.46 4.56 1.82
CA GLU A 15 10.73 4.10 0.63
C GLU A 15 9.64 3.09 1.00
N VAL A 16 10.01 2.07 1.76
CA VAL A 16 9.07 1.06 2.24
C VAL A 16 7.99 1.67 3.13
N ALA A 17 8.34 2.59 4.03
CA ALA A 17 7.39 3.25 4.92
C ALA A 17 6.40 4.13 4.16
N ALA A 18 6.90 4.95 3.23
CA ALA A 18 6.08 5.85 2.42
C ALA A 18 5.15 5.08 1.47
N SER A 19 5.63 4.00 0.87
CA SER A 19 4.81 3.10 0.05
C SER A 19 3.69 2.45 0.88
N ARG A 20 3.99 1.99 2.10
CA ARG A 20 2.98 1.45 3.02
C ARG A 20 1.93 2.49 3.42
N ASP A 21 2.33 3.72 3.74
CA ASP A 21 1.40 4.81 4.10
C ASP A 21 0.50 5.19 2.92
N ALA A 22 1.08 5.34 1.73
CA ALA A 22 0.33 5.66 0.52
C ALA A 22 -0.74 4.60 0.21
N LEU A 23 -0.38 3.31 0.31
CA LEU A 23 -1.32 2.22 0.10
C LEU A 23 -2.40 2.15 1.19
N ALA A 24 -2.07 2.38 2.46
CA ALA A 24 -3.05 2.39 3.55
C ALA A 24 -4.10 3.50 3.34
N ARG A 25 -3.67 4.70 2.92
CA ARG A 25 -4.57 5.82 2.61
C ARG A 25 -5.44 5.54 1.39
N LEU A 26 -4.88 4.95 0.34
CA LEU A 26 -5.62 4.52 -0.84
C LEU A 26 -6.71 3.50 -0.49
N VAL A 27 -6.33 2.43 0.21
CA VAL A 27 -7.24 1.38 0.67
C VAL A 27 -8.35 1.96 1.54
N THR A 28 -8.01 2.82 2.49
CA THR A 28 -9.00 3.49 3.35
C THR A 28 -9.98 4.31 2.53
N GLY A 29 -9.50 5.11 1.58
CA GLY A 29 -10.36 5.90 0.70
C GLY A 29 -11.28 5.05 -0.17
N LEU A 30 -10.76 3.94 -0.73
CA LEU A 30 -11.56 2.98 -1.51
C LEU A 30 -12.65 2.34 -0.63
N LEU A 31 -12.29 1.81 0.54
CA LEU A 31 -13.25 1.18 1.46
C LEU A 31 -14.33 2.14 1.95
N LEU A 32 -14.00 3.42 2.15
CA LEU A 32 -14.98 4.43 2.56
C LEU A 32 -15.88 4.92 1.42
N ARG A 33 -15.44 4.82 0.15
CA ARG A 33 -16.18 5.33 -1.01
C ARG A 33 -16.95 4.25 -1.75
N CYS A 34 -16.48 3.00 -1.74
CA CYS A 34 -17.15 1.86 -2.35
C CYS A 34 -18.40 1.51 -1.54
N ARG A 35 -19.58 1.68 -2.15
CA ARG A 35 -20.89 1.46 -1.47
C ARG A 35 -21.47 0.06 -1.64
N GLU A 36 -20.95 -0.71 -2.60
CA GLU A 36 -21.49 -2.04 -2.90
C GLU A 36 -20.44 -3.11 -2.68
N ARG A 37 -19.50 -3.25 -3.63
CA ARG A 37 -18.50 -4.33 -3.62
C ARG A 37 -17.16 -3.82 -4.13
N LEU A 38 -16.10 -4.43 -3.61
CA LEU A 38 -14.74 -4.23 -4.07
C LEU A 38 -14.17 -5.59 -4.47
N TYR A 39 -13.60 -5.67 -5.67
CA TYR A 39 -12.99 -6.88 -6.20
C TYR A 39 -11.48 -6.69 -6.28
N LEU A 40 -10.71 -7.64 -5.76
CA LEU A 40 -9.26 -7.61 -5.79
C LEU A 40 -8.74 -8.61 -6.82
N GLY A 41 -8.20 -8.10 -7.93
CA GLY A 41 -7.42 -8.89 -8.88
C GLY A 41 -6.01 -9.10 -8.35
N LEU A 42 -5.65 -10.35 -8.05
CA LEU A 42 -4.34 -10.69 -7.51
C LEU A 42 -3.54 -11.51 -8.54
N SER A 43 -2.30 -11.10 -8.75
CA SER A 43 -1.30 -11.91 -9.43
C SER A 43 -0.38 -12.54 -8.38
N PRO A 44 -0.08 -13.85 -8.47
CA PRO A 44 0.95 -14.46 -7.62
C PRO A 44 2.36 -13.99 -8.02
N LEU A 45 2.52 -13.43 -9.22
CA LEU A 45 3.79 -12.97 -9.78
C LEU A 45 3.91 -11.45 -9.76
N SER A 46 5.09 -10.98 -9.38
CA SER A 46 5.54 -9.60 -9.56
C SER A 46 5.86 -9.31 -11.03
N ALA A 47 6.11 -8.04 -11.36
CA ALA A 47 6.49 -7.62 -12.72
C ALA A 47 7.78 -8.30 -13.22
N GLY A 48 8.68 -8.70 -12.32
CA GLY A 48 9.89 -9.47 -12.65
C GLY A 48 9.68 -10.98 -12.73
N GLY A 49 8.45 -11.48 -12.58
CA GLY A 49 8.15 -12.91 -12.62
C GLY A 49 8.43 -13.67 -11.31
N PHE A 50 8.80 -12.98 -10.23
CA PHE A 50 9.00 -13.61 -8.93
C PHE A 50 7.69 -13.75 -8.17
N GLU A 51 7.54 -14.88 -7.45
CA GLU A 51 6.42 -15.07 -6.54
C GLU A 51 6.40 -13.99 -5.46
N GLN A 52 5.29 -13.27 -5.36
CA GLN A 52 5.13 -12.20 -4.39
C GLN A 52 3.66 -12.00 -4.02
N ARG A 53 3.39 -11.94 -2.72
CA ARG A 53 2.12 -11.37 -2.22
C ARG A 53 2.22 -9.84 -2.32
N GLY A 54 1.48 -9.27 -3.27
CA GLY A 54 1.53 -7.85 -3.59
C GLY A 54 1.27 -6.93 -2.39
N ALA A 55 1.96 -5.78 -2.37
CA ALA A 55 1.88 -4.80 -1.28
C ALA A 55 0.45 -4.25 -1.05
N LEU A 56 -0.33 -4.13 -2.12
CA LEU A 56 -1.74 -3.70 -2.05
C LEU A 56 -2.59 -4.66 -1.21
N LEU A 57 -2.45 -5.98 -1.42
CA LEU A 57 -3.19 -6.98 -0.64
C LEU A 57 -2.84 -6.90 0.85
N LYS A 58 -1.56 -6.71 1.16
CA LYS A 58 -1.11 -6.52 2.55
C LYS A 58 -1.72 -5.27 3.18
N ALA A 59 -1.85 -4.18 2.42
CA ALA A 59 -2.49 -2.96 2.89
C ALA A 59 -4.00 -3.16 3.16
N PHE A 60 -4.70 -3.92 2.31
CA PHE A 60 -6.09 -4.31 2.56
C PHE A 60 -6.26 -5.08 3.87
N TYR A 61 -5.42 -6.10 4.11
CA TYR A 61 -5.47 -6.84 5.38
C TYR A 61 -5.21 -5.95 6.58
N ARG A 62 -4.16 -5.12 6.52
CA ARG A 62 -3.82 -4.20 7.61
C ARG A 62 -5.00 -3.29 7.99
N VAL A 63 -5.58 -2.58 7.02
CA VAL A 63 -6.69 -1.64 7.27
C VAL A 63 -7.94 -2.36 7.75
N ALA A 64 -8.19 -3.59 7.28
CA ALA A 64 -9.32 -4.40 7.73
C ALA A 64 -9.14 -4.95 9.16
N GLN A 65 -7.90 -5.17 9.63
CA GLN A 65 -7.59 -5.64 10.98
C GLN A 65 -7.52 -4.51 12.03
N GLU A 66 -7.26 -3.27 11.60
CA GLU A 66 -7.22 -2.08 12.47
C GLU A 66 -8.62 -1.52 12.80
N ARG A 67 -9.69 -2.16 12.31
CA ARG A 67 -11.10 -1.86 12.62
C ARG A 67 -11.69 -2.91 13.56
#